data_AF-A0A382ZEW5-F1
#
_entry.id   AF-A0A382ZEW5-F1
#
_cell.length_a   1.000
_cell.length_b   1.000
_cell.length_c   1.000
_cell.angle_alpha   90.00
_cell.angle_beta   90.00
_cell.angle_gamma   90.00
#
_symmetry.space_group_name_H-M   'P 1'
#
loop_
_entity.id
_entity.type
_entity.pdbx_description
1 polymer ?
#
loop_
_entity_poly.entity_id
_entity_poly.type
_entity_poly.pdbx_seq_one_letter_code
_entity_poly.pdbx_strand_id
1 'polypeptide(L)'
;MRAKPIVIFLLASSFSLIGQEYKIMLWSFPIVAVEMNSESPGKIAFQTESIGIMDYIWPHDNSYTTHYDTTNFGLRHFSKKIKQG
;
A
#
# COMPACT_ATOMS: atom_id res chain seq x y z
N MET A 1 -30.47 -25.24 34.12
CA MET A 1 -29.73 -24.05 33.62
C MET A 1 -29.63 -24.18 32.09
N ARG A 2 -30.30 -23.31 31.33
CA ARG A 2 -30.30 -23.34 29.86
C ARG A 2 -29.12 -22.50 29.34
N ALA A 3 -28.17 -23.12 28.65
CA ALA A 3 -27.14 -22.39 27.92
C ALA A 3 -27.78 -21.68 26.70
N LYS A 4 -27.55 -20.37 26.57
CA LYS A 4 -27.98 -19.60 25.40
C LYS A 4 -26.92 -19.73 24.31
N PRO A 5 -27.29 -20.01 23.04
CA PRO A 5 -26.33 -20.01 21.95
C PRO A 5 -25.97 -18.55 21.62
N ILE A 6 -24.71 -18.18 21.86
CA ILE A 6 -24.14 -16.92 21.38
C ILE A 6 -23.76 -17.16 19.92
N VAL A 7 -24.54 -16.61 19.00
CA VAL A 7 -24.23 -16.63 17.56
C VAL A 7 -23.26 -15.50 17.29
N ILE A 8 -22.00 -15.82 17.01
CA ILE A 8 -20.99 -14.86 16.57
C ILE A 8 -21.19 -14.67 15.06
N PHE A 9 -21.59 -13.47 14.65
CA PHE A 9 -21.70 -13.08 13.25
C PHE A 9 -20.32 -12.61 12.77
N LEU A 10 -19.56 -13.49 12.11
CA LEU A 10 -18.34 -13.10 11.40
C LEU A 10 -18.75 -12.42 10.09
N LEU A 11 -18.70 -11.08 10.07
CA LEU A 11 -18.91 -10.28 8.87
C LEU A 11 -17.69 -10.49 7.95
N ALA A 12 -17.76 -11.49 7.07
CA ALA A 12 -16.78 -11.68 6.00
C ALA A 12 -17.01 -10.62 4.91
N SER A 13 -16.61 -9.38 5.15
CA SER A 13 -16.64 -8.36 4.11
C SER A 13 -15.37 -8.49 3.26
N SER A 14 -15.48 -9.21 2.15
CA SER A 14 -14.53 -9.15 1.04
C SER A 14 -14.65 -7.80 0.32
N PHE A 15 -14.28 -6.72 0.99
CA PHE A 15 -14.00 -5.47 0.31
C PHE A 15 -12.69 -5.68 -0.43
N SER A 16 -12.75 -5.73 -1.76
CA SER A 16 -11.57 -5.53 -2.58
C SER A 16 -11.08 -4.11 -2.29
N LEU A 17 -10.15 -3.99 -1.33
CA LEU A 17 -9.41 -2.77 -1.03
C LEU A 17 -8.46 -2.53 -2.21
N ILE A 18 -9.01 -2.05 -3.32
CA ILE A 18 -8.25 -1.69 -4.52
C ILE A 18 -7.66 -0.32 -4.24
N GLY A 19 -6.53 -0.32 -3.51
CA GLY A 19 -5.86 0.88 -3.05
C GLY A 19 -5.43 0.74 -1.58
N GLN A 20 -4.15 1.00 -1.28
CA GLN A 20 -3.64 1.00 0.09
C GLN A 20 -2.85 2.27 0.37
N GLU A 21 -3.28 3.03 1.37
CA GLU A 21 -2.53 4.16 1.92
C GLU A 21 -2.00 3.76 3.30
N TYR A 22 -0.69 3.86 3.49
CA TYR A 22 -0.06 3.55 4.78
C TYR A 22 1.18 4.39 5.03
N LYS A 23 1.63 4.42 6.29
CA LYS A 23 2.82 5.15 6.71
C LYS A 23 3.88 4.19 7.20
N ILE A 24 5.12 4.39 6.78
CA ILE A 24 6.28 3.71 7.35
C ILE A 24 6.69 4.46 8.61
N MET A 25 6.83 3.72 9.70
CA MET A 25 7.16 4.24 11.02
C MET A 25 8.61 3.90 11.37
N LEU A 26 9.35 4.86 11.91
CA LEU A 26 10.65 4.65 12.56
C LEU A 26 10.56 5.17 13.99
N TRP A 27 10.74 4.29 14.97
CA TRP A 27 10.61 4.60 16.40
C TRP A 27 9.30 5.34 16.76
N SER A 28 8.19 4.88 16.19
CA SER A 28 6.86 5.49 16.35
C SER A 28 6.68 6.88 15.71
N PHE A 29 7.67 7.39 14.97
CA PHE A 29 7.52 8.55 14.11
C PHE A 29 7.19 8.12 12.68
N PRO A 30 6.17 8.70 12.05
CA PRO A 30 5.92 8.48 10.64
C PRO A 30 7.01 9.20 9.83
N ILE A 31 7.67 8.47 8.94
CA ILE A 31 8.80 8.99 8.14
C ILE A 31 8.56 8.95 6.64
N VAL A 32 7.65 8.09 6.17
CA VAL A 32 7.27 7.97 4.75
C VAL A 32 5.77 7.74 4.66
N ALA A 33 5.08 8.46 3.78
CA ALA A 33 3.74 8.10 3.34
C ALA A 33 3.85 7.27 2.05
N VAL A 34 3.06 6.20 1.96
CA VAL A 34 3.00 5.32 0.81
C VAL A 34 1.55 5.22 0.33
N GLU A 35 1.35 5.51 -0.95
CA GLU A 35 0.09 5.34 -1.64
C GLU A 35 0.24 4.26 -2.71
N MET A 36 -0.53 3.20 -2.61
CA MET A 36 -0.60 2.12 -3.60
C MET A 36 -1.86 2.29 -4.43
N ASN A 37 -1.69 2.50 -5.74
CA ASN A 37 -2.78 2.59 -6.70
C ASN A 37 -2.83 1.31 -7.55
N SER A 38 -3.95 0.60 -7.45
CA SER A 38 -4.20 -0.66 -8.18
C SER A 38 -5.52 -0.61 -8.97
N GLU A 39 -5.86 0.57 -9.51
CA GLU A 39 -7.14 0.87 -10.20
C GLU A 39 -7.56 -0.14 -11.28
N SER A 40 -6.61 -0.89 -11.85
CA SER A 40 -6.91 -1.95 -12.83
C SER A 40 -6.03 -3.19 -12.62
N PRO A 41 -6.59 -4.41 -12.79
CA PRO A 41 -5.81 -5.64 -12.81
C PRO A 41 -4.66 -5.57 -13.83
N GLY A 42 -3.47 -6.02 -13.44
CA GLY A 42 -2.29 -6.05 -14.31
C GLY A 42 -1.42 -4.79 -14.24
N LYS A 43 -1.78 -3.81 -13.39
CA LYS A 43 -0.94 -2.67 -13.03
C LYS A 43 -1.01 -2.39 -11.54
N ILE A 44 0.15 -2.18 -10.93
CA ILE A 44 0.27 -1.65 -9.57
C ILE A 44 1.23 -0.47 -9.64
N ALA A 45 0.82 0.66 -9.05
CA ALA A 45 1.66 1.83 -8.86
C ALA A 45 1.83 2.11 -7.37
N PHE A 46 3.02 2.58 -6.99
CA PHE A 46 3.33 3.07 -5.66
C PHE A 46 3.87 4.48 -5.75
N GLN A 47 3.35 5.38 -4.91
CA GLN A 47 3.93 6.68 -4.62
C GLN A 47 4.49 6.65 -3.20
N THR A 48 5.70 7.16 -3.02
CA THR A 48 6.32 7.28 -1.69
C THR A 48 6.85 8.69 -1.51
N GLU A 49 6.43 9.36 -0.45
CA GLU A 49 6.92 10.69 -0.09
C GLU A 49 7.50 10.69 1.33
N SER A 50 8.58 11.45 1.54
CA SER A 50 9.03 11.75 2.89
C SER A 50 7.94 12.52 3.63
N ILE A 51 7.84 12.27 4.94
CA ILE A 51 7.00 13.05 5.83
C ILE A 51 7.71 13.27 7.17
N GLY A 52 7.37 14.35 7.85
CA GLY A 52 7.80 14.60 9.22
C GLY A 52 9.29 14.92 9.31
N ILE A 53 10.03 14.20 10.17
CA ILE A 53 11.47 14.46 10.34
C ILE A 53 12.27 14.19 9.06
N MET A 54 11.78 13.28 8.21
CA MET A 54 12.51 12.89 7.01
C MET A 54 12.48 13.96 5.91
N ASP A 55 11.53 14.89 5.95
CA ASP A 55 11.50 16.05 5.04
C ASP A 55 12.74 16.96 5.20
N TYR A 56 13.35 16.95 6.39
CA TYR A 56 14.52 17.76 6.70
C TYR A 56 15.84 17.03 6.51
N ILE A 57 15.87 15.72 6.80
CA ILE A 57 17.10 14.93 6.74
C ILE A 57 17.34 14.43 5.31
N TRP A 58 16.27 14.01 4.62
CA TRP A 58 16.36 13.33 3.34
C TRP A 58 15.00 13.36 2.60
N PRO A 59 14.64 14.52 2.03
CA PRO A 59 13.37 14.67 1.33
C PRO A 59 13.31 13.76 0.11
N HIS A 60 12.14 13.16 -0.14
CA HIS A 60 11.93 12.40 -1.37
C HIS A 60 10.47 12.37 -1.82
N ASP A 61 10.31 12.17 -3.13
CA ASP A 61 9.04 12.02 -3.84
C ASP A 61 9.26 11.02 -5.00
N ASN A 62 9.14 9.74 -4.69
CA ASN A 62 9.44 8.65 -5.63
C ASN A 62 8.17 7.97 -6.10
N SER A 63 8.16 7.55 -7.36
CA SER A 63 7.09 6.73 -7.92
C SER A 63 7.63 5.44 -8.54
N TYR A 64 6.85 4.38 -8.41
CA TYR A 64 7.15 3.05 -8.95
C TYR A 64 5.92 2.52 -9.64
N THR A 65 6.09 1.84 -10.77
CA THR A 65 4.98 1.24 -11.50
C THR A 65 5.40 -0.10 -12.07
N THR A 66 4.55 -1.10 -11.83
CA THR A 66 4.74 -2.47 -12.28
C THR A 66 3.53 -2.88 -13.12
N HIS A 67 3.79 -3.36 -14.34
CA HIS A 67 2.80 -4.06 -15.14
C HIS A 67 3.08 -5.56 -15.10
N TYR A 68 2.04 -6.36 -14.92
CA TYR A 68 2.12 -7.81 -14.80
C TYR A 68 0.98 -8.49 -15.54
N ASP A 69 1.20 -9.76 -15.89
CA ASP A 69 0.18 -10.61 -16.49
C ASP A 69 -0.85 -11.03 -15.44
N THR A 70 -2.14 -10.78 -15.65
CA THR A 70 -3.18 -11.11 -14.67
C THR A 70 -3.47 -12.61 -14.55
N THR A 71 -2.96 -13.45 -15.47
CA THR A 71 -3.18 -14.90 -15.48
C THR A 71 -2.06 -15.65 -14.75
N ASN A 72 -0.80 -15.28 -15.00
CA ASN A 72 0.37 -15.96 -14.43
C ASN A 72 1.24 -15.08 -13.52
N PHE A 73 0.86 -13.83 -13.30
CA PHE A 73 1.58 -12.85 -12.47
C PHE A 73 3.02 -12.55 -12.91
N GLY A 74 3.38 -12.92 -14.14
CA GLY A 74 4.67 -12.62 -14.72
C GLY A 74 4.88 -11.12 -14.93
N LEU A 75 6.05 -10.62 -14.54
CA LEU A 75 6.44 -9.23 -14.73
C LEU A 75 6.53 -8.89 -16.22
N ARG A 76 5.83 -7.85 -16.66
CA ARG A 76 5.86 -7.36 -18.05
C ARG A 76 6.69 -6.09 -18.19
N HIS A 77 6.54 -5.17 -17.25
CA HIS A 77 7.27 -3.91 -17.26
C HIS A 77 7.43 -3.37 -15.84
N PHE A 78 8.57 -2.75 -15.57
CA PHE A 78 8.85 -2.05 -14.33
C PHE A 78 9.44 -0.67 -14.65
N SER A 79 8.91 0.36 -14.01
CA SER A 79 9.38 1.73 -14.12
C SER A 79 9.52 2.35 -12.74
N LYS A 80 10.53 3.21 -12.59
CA LYS A 80 10.77 4.00 -11.38
C LYS A 80 11.09 5.43 -11.76
N LYS A 81 10.55 6.38 -11.01
CA LYS A 81 10.91 7.79 -11.04
C LYS A 81 11.37 8.18 -9.65
N ILE A 82 12.65 8.50 -9.53
CA ILE A 82 13.28 8.80 -8.24
C ILE A 82 13.52 10.30 -8.17
N LYS A 83 12.94 10.97 -7.18
CA LYS A 83 13.29 12.33 -6.77
C LYS A 83 13.68 12.26 -5.31
N GLN A 84 14.95 11.97 -5.07
CA GLN A 84 15.49 11.69 -3.74
C GLN A 84 16.93 12.19 -3.70
N GLY A 85 17.33 12.74 -2.56
CA GLY A 85 18.69 13.23 -2.31
C GLY A 85 18.68 14.72 -2.03
#